data_AF-A0A921SMV4-F1
#
_entry.id   AF-A0A921SMV4-F1
#
_cell.length_a   1.000
_cell.length_b   1.000
_cell.length_c   1.000
_cell.angle_alpha   90.00
_cell.angle_beta   90.00
_cell.angle_gamma   90.00
#
_symmetry.space_group_name_H-M   'P 1'
#
loop_
_entity.id
_entity.type
_entity.pdbx_description
1 polymer ?
#
loop_
_entity_poly.entity_id
_entity_poly.type
_entity_poly.pdbx_seq_one_letter_code
_entity_poly.pdbx_strand_id
1 'polypeptide(L)'
;MTETSPQAASTPRLVDPTFDLLDRPIALGNADEPLLRGPAPQTPLLDGRPVEDPRLVAALSVPHVFSRAEVLDRAAKLGGVLRVLGADGASRLVVAADVPDHVRVFATLAGVRIGLLVVDEATAGPEAAVADAESLTIRPLRDGEDAGAAGGSALQNPVRSVPSHLEGTAVEGGGQVRDLDRLMRDARIVPAPSRPRDADLPALVLDGEPVALAAAAAHLEGLLHAD
;
A
#
# COMPACT_ATOMS: atom_id res chain seq x y z
N MET A 1 3.86 2.59 -55.47
CA MET A 1 3.65 1.47 -54.54
C MET A 1 4.68 1.62 -53.44
N THR A 2 4.29 2.23 -52.33
CA THR A 2 5.15 2.42 -51.16
C THR A 2 4.95 1.20 -50.28
N GLU A 3 5.96 0.33 -50.20
CA GLU A 3 5.98 -0.79 -49.26
C GLU A 3 6.17 -0.22 -47.85
N THR A 4 5.10 -0.17 -47.09
CA THR A 4 5.16 0.05 -45.64
C THR A 4 5.72 -1.21 -45.01
N SER A 5 7.01 -1.23 -44.70
CA SER A 5 7.59 -2.31 -43.89
C SER A 5 6.86 -2.36 -42.54
N PRO A 6 6.46 -3.55 -42.05
CA PRO A 6 5.86 -3.68 -40.73
C PRO A 6 6.88 -3.26 -39.69
N GLN A 7 6.57 -2.19 -38.96
CA GLN A 7 7.37 -1.74 -37.82
C GLN A 7 7.41 -2.89 -36.82
N ALA A 8 8.57 -3.53 -36.66
CA ALA A 8 8.77 -4.59 -35.68
C ALA A 8 8.47 -3.99 -34.30
N ALA A 9 7.41 -4.47 -33.65
CA ALA A 9 7.09 -4.06 -32.29
C ALA A 9 8.29 -4.42 -31.40
N SER A 10 8.92 -3.40 -30.81
CA SER A 10 10.00 -3.60 -29.84
C SER A 10 9.48 -4.43 -28.68
N THR A 11 10.22 -5.46 -28.29
CA THR A 11 9.88 -6.27 -27.11
C THR A 11 9.80 -5.37 -25.88
N PRO A 12 8.71 -5.41 -25.10
CA PRO A 12 8.56 -4.54 -23.94
C PRO A 12 9.67 -4.82 -22.92
N ARG A 13 10.28 -3.75 -22.40
CA ARG A 13 11.26 -3.83 -21.33
C ARG A 13 10.50 -4.12 -20.03
N LEU A 14 10.77 -5.27 -19.39
CA LEU A 14 10.10 -5.63 -18.15
C LEU A 14 10.92 -5.21 -16.92
N VAL A 15 10.27 -4.55 -15.95
CA VAL A 15 10.86 -4.15 -14.66
C VAL A 15 9.92 -4.49 -13.50
N ASP A 16 10.47 -4.62 -12.30
CA ASP A 16 9.71 -4.71 -11.05
C ASP A 16 10.40 -3.87 -9.96
N PRO A 17 10.09 -2.57 -9.87
CA PRO A 17 10.70 -1.69 -8.89
C PRO A 17 10.49 -2.17 -7.44
N THR A 18 9.34 -2.79 -7.15
CA THR A 18 9.06 -3.28 -5.79
C THR A 18 9.91 -4.49 -5.43
N PHE A 19 10.20 -5.36 -6.39
CA PHE A 19 11.14 -6.45 -6.21
C PHE A 19 12.55 -5.94 -5.96
N ASP A 20 13.04 -4.99 -6.77
CA ASP A 20 14.39 -4.48 -6.65
C ASP A 20 14.58 -3.68 -5.35
N LEU A 21 13.55 -2.96 -4.90
CA LEU A 21 13.57 -2.19 -3.66
C LEU A 21 13.33 -3.04 -2.41
N LEU A 22 12.49 -4.09 -2.44
CA LEU A 22 12.10 -4.78 -1.21
C LEU A 22 12.55 -6.25 -1.19
N ASP A 23 12.10 -7.04 -2.17
CA ASP A 23 12.33 -8.49 -2.18
C ASP A 23 13.82 -8.84 -2.37
N ARG A 24 14.52 -8.17 -3.31
CA ARG A 24 15.93 -8.46 -3.63
C ARG A 24 16.86 -8.18 -2.45
N PRO A 25 16.84 -7.02 -1.77
CA PRO A 25 17.77 -6.78 -0.67
C PRO A 25 17.50 -7.69 0.52
N ILE A 26 16.26 -8.11 0.77
CA ILE A 26 15.94 -9.13 1.78
C ILE A 26 16.63 -10.45 1.44
N ALA A 27 16.55 -10.91 0.18
CA ALA A 27 17.22 -12.12 -0.26
C ALA A 27 18.77 -12.03 -0.16
N LEU A 28 19.31 -10.81 -0.13
CA LEU A 28 20.74 -10.52 0.04
C LEU A 28 21.16 -10.31 1.51
N GLY A 29 20.24 -10.46 2.47
CA GLY A 29 20.53 -10.40 3.90
C GLY A 29 20.23 -9.06 4.58
N ASN A 30 19.60 -8.10 3.88
CA ASN A 30 19.28 -6.77 4.42
C ASN A 30 17.82 -6.69 4.91
N ALA A 31 17.33 -7.74 5.57
CA ALA A 31 15.94 -7.84 6.00
C ALA A 31 15.59 -6.85 7.13
N ASP A 32 16.52 -6.68 8.07
CA ASP A 32 16.34 -5.88 9.29
C ASP A 32 16.74 -4.40 9.11
N GLU A 33 17.06 -3.98 7.88
CA GLU A 33 17.44 -2.60 7.58
C GLU A 33 16.24 -1.66 7.81
N PRO A 34 16.38 -0.60 8.64
CA PRO A 34 15.29 0.33 8.90
C PRO A 34 15.01 1.18 7.65
N LEU A 35 13.75 1.19 7.20
CA LEU A 35 13.33 1.89 5.97
C LEU A 35 12.19 2.88 6.15
N LEU A 36 11.40 2.79 7.21
CA LEU A 36 10.24 3.68 7.33
C LEU A 36 9.95 3.96 8.78
N ARG A 37 9.47 5.17 9.07
CA ARG A 37 9.03 5.54 10.42
C ARG A 37 7.52 5.72 10.43
N GLY A 38 6.87 5.06 11.37
CA GLY A 38 5.47 5.26 11.70
C GLY A 38 5.32 6.13 12.95
N PRO A 39 4.12 6.71 13.16
CA PRO A 39 3.83 7.44 14.38
C PRO A 39 3.96 6.52 15.59
N ALA A 40 4.16 7.15 16.75
CA ALA A 40 4.06 6.43 18.01
C ALA A 40 2.64 5.85 18.17
N PRO A 41 2.51 4.62 18.72
CA PRO A 41 1.20 4.07 19.01
C PRO A 41 0.50 4.95 20.06
N GLN A 42 -0.76 5.30 19.79
CA GLN A 42 -1.60 6.01 20.76
C GLN A 42 -1.90 5.13 21.98
N THR A 43 -2.01 3.82 21.78
CA THR A 43 -2.17 2.81 22.84
C THR A 43 -1.05 1.78 22.71
N PRO A 44 0.10 2.00 23.36
CA PRO A 44 1.19 1.03 23.32
C PRO A 44 0.76 -0.28 23.97
N LEU A 45 1.31 -1.39 23.46
CA LEU A 45 1.08 -2.74 23.99
C LEU A 45 2.32 -3.22 24.75
N LEU A 46 2.09 -3.90 25.88
CA LEU A 46 3.11 -4.67 26.59
C LEU A 46 2.62 -6.11 26.71
N ASP A 47 3.39 -7.07 26.20
CA ASP A 47 3.00 -8.49 26.12
C ASP A 47 1.61 -8.72 25.49
N GLY A 48 1.30 -7.92 24.45
CA GLY A 48 0.03 -7.97 23.72
C GLY A 48 -1.16 -7.36 24.46
N ARG A 49 -0.94 -6.66 25.59
CA ARG A 49 -2.00 -5.99 26.36
C ARG A 49 -1.85 -4.47 26.30
N PRO A 50 -2.95 -3.71 26.14
CA PRO A 50 -2.94 -2.26 26.25
C PRO A 50 -2.34 -1.81 27.58
N VAL A 51 -1.47 -0.81 27.50
CA VAL A 51 -0.88 -0.18 28.68
C VAL A 51 -1.72 1.03 29.05
N GLU A 52 -2.21 1.08 30.29
CA GLU A 52 -2.98 2.22 30.81
C GLU A 52 -2.17 3.14 31.72
N ASP A 53 -1.07 2.64 32.32
CA ASP A 53 -0.20 3.45 33.19
C ASP A 53 0.42 4.60 32.39
N PRO A 54 0.16 5.87 32.74
CA PRO A 54 0.64 7.02 31.97
C PRO A 54 2.16 7.10 31.82
N ARG A 55 2.93 6.59 32.80
CA ARG A 55 4.40 6.58 32.73
C ARG A 55 4.90 5.55 31.72
N LEU A 56 4.27 4.38 31.69
CA LEU A 56 4.60 3.34 30.73
C LEU A 56 4.10 3.71 29.32
N VAL A 57 2.93 4.33 29.20
CA VAL A 57 2.45 4.89 27.94
C VAL A 57 3.47 5.89 27.39
N ALA A 58 3.87 6.88 28.20
CA ALA A 58 4.87 7.87 27.78
C ALA A 58 6.21 7.23 27.38
N ALA A 59 6.62 6.15 28.04
CA ALA A 59 7.87 5.44 27.71
C ALA A 59 7.77 4.57 26.44
N LEU A 60 6.59 4.04 26.13
CA LEU A 60 6.37 3.08 25.04
C LEU A 60 5.75 3.72 23.78
N SER A 61 5.22 4.93 23.87
CA SER A 61 4.79 5.74 22.73
C SER A 61 6.00 6.34 21.98
N VAL A 62 6.87 5.45 21.49
CA VAL A 62 7.97 5.79 20.58
C VAL A 62 7.54 5.55 19.13
N PRO A 63 8.00 6.38 18.18
CA PRO A 63 7.80 6.11 16.75
C PRO A 63 8.26 4.70 16.39
N HIS A 64 7.43 3.99 15.63
CA HIS A 64 7.78 2.66 15.16
C HIS A 64 8.75 2.78 13.98
N VAL A 65 9.81 1.98 13.97
CA VAL A 65 10.75 1.92 12.84
C VAL A 65 10.53 0.59 12.13
N PHE A 66 9.97 0.64 10.93
CA PHE A 66 9.75 -0.53 10.09
C PHE A 66 11.06 -0.94 9.42
N SER A 67 11.41 -2.21 9.59
CA SER A 67 12.43 -2.87 8.80
C SER A 67 11.99 -3.09 7.35
N ARG A 68 12.94 -3.34 6.45
CA ARG A 68 12.67 -3.69 5.05
C ARG A 68 11.73 -4.89 4.93
N ALA A 69 11.91 -5.91 5.77
CA ALA A 69 11.02 -7.07 5.82
C ALA A 69 9.59 -6.71 6.25
N GLU A 70 9.41 -5.81 7.22
CA GLU A 70 8.09 -5.35 7.65
C GLU A 70 7.42 -4.51 6.57
N VAL A 71 8.15 -3.61 5.91
CA VAL A 71 7.64 -2.84 4.77
C VAL A 71 7.18 -3.77 3.65
N LEU A 72 7.96 -4.80 3.30
CA LEU A 72 7.54 -5.80 2.31
C LEU A 72 6.29 -6.55 2.76
N ASP A 73 6.25 -7.04 4.00
CA ASP A 73 5.08 -7.79 4.50
C ASP A 73 3.82 -6.93 4.43
N ARG A 74 3.89 -5.65 4.86
CA ARG A 74 2.75 -4.73 4.81
C ARG A 74 2.33 -4.38 3.38
N ALA A 75 3.26 -4.00 2.52
CA ALA A 75 2.95 -3.67 1.12
C ALA A 75 2.41 -4.88 0.34
N ALA A 76 3.03 -6.05 0.47
CA ALA A 76 2.58 -7.27 -0.21
C ALA A 76 1.21 -7.73 0.32
N LYS A 77 1.01 -7.70 1.65
CA LYS A 77 -0.28 -8.05 2.26
C LYS A 77 -1.39 -7.10 1.80
N LEU A 78 -1.12 -5.79 1.79
CA LEU A 78 -2.07 -4.79 1.30
C LEU A 78 -2.39 -5.00 -0.18
N GLY A 79 -1.40 -5.32 -1.03
CA GLY A 79 -1.65 -5.70 -2.42
C GLY A 79 -2.58 -6.92 -2.54
N GLY A 80 -2.45 -7.90 -1.63
CA GLY A 80 -3.36 -9.03 -1.52
C GLY A 80 -4.79 -8.63 -1.11
N VAL A 81 -4.91 -7.71 -0.15
CA VAL A 81 -6.20 -7.12 0.25
C VAL A 81 -6.86 -6.44 -0.95
N LEU A 82 -6.15 -5.54 -1.63
CA LEU A 82 -6.68 -4.80 -2.77
C LEU A 82 -7.20 -5.74 -3.88
N ARG A 83 -6.49 -6.84 -4.19
CA ARG A 83 -6.98 -7.85 -5.14
C ARG A 83 -8.29 -8.50 -4.72
N VAL A 84 -8.42 -8.89 -3.45
CA VAL A 84 -9.68 -9.46 -2.92
C VAL A 84 -10.84 -8.45 -3.02
N LEU A 85 -10.54 -7.16 -2.97
CA LEU A 85 -11.52 -6.09 -3.10
C LEU A 85 -11.84 -5.72 -4.56
N GLY A 86 -11.26 -6.42 -5.53
CA GLY A 86 -11.53 -6.22 -6.96
C GLY A 86 -10.48 -5.41 -7.70
N ALA A 87 -9.27 -5.21 -7.15
CA ALA A 87 -8.20 -4.49 -7.85
C ALA A 87 -7.82 -5.09 -9.21
N ASP A 88 -8.07 -6.39 -9.44
CA ASP A 88 -7.84 -7.00 -10.75
C ASP A 88 -8.76 -6.42 -11.86
N GLY A 89 -9.85 -5.76 -11.48
CA GLY A 89 -10.73 -4.98 -12.37
C GLY A 89 -10.66 -3.47 -12.14
N ALA A 90 -9.79 -2.99 -11.24
CA ALA A 90 -9.58 -1.56 -11.01
C ALA A 90 -8.45 -1.05 -11.91
N SER A 91 -8.58 0.18 -12.38
CA SER A 91 -7.54 0.84 -13.17
C SER A 91 -6.58 1.65 -12.30
N ARG A 92 -7.02 2.07 -11.11
CA ARG A 92 -6.24 2.95 -10.23
C ARG A 92 -6.51 2.77 -8.74
N LEU A 93 -5.52 3.17 -7.95
CA LEU A 93 -5.60 3.34 -6.51
C LEU A 93 -5.42 4.82 -6.17
N VAL A 94 -6.43 5.44 -5.57
CA VAL A 94 -6.33 6.78 -4.99
C VAL A 94 -5.98 6.66 -3.51
N VAL A 95 -5.03 7.44 -3.04
CA VAL A 95 -4.65 7.53 -1.63
C VAL A 95 -4.89 8.95 -1.16
N ALA A 96 -5.82 9.13 -0.21
CA ALA A 96 -6.18 10.45 0.29
C ALA A 96 -5.04 11.09 1.09
N ALA A 97 -4.91 12.42 1.01
CA ALA A 97 -3.79 13.14 1.61
C ALA A 97 -3.77 13.12 3.14
N ASP A 98 -4.93 12.91 3.77
CA ASP A 98 -5.12 12.84 5.23
C ASP A 98 -4.85 11.45 5.82
N VAL A 99 -4.51 10.46 4.98
CA VAL A 99 -3.96 9.17 5.42
C VAL A 99 -2.56 9.37 5.98
N PRO A 100 -2.19 8.70 7.10
CA PRO A 100 -0.84 8.80 7.66
C PRO A 100 0.27 8.41 6.67
N ASP A 101 1.40 9.11 6.72
CA ASP A 101 2.52 8.98 5.76
C ASP A 101 2.95 7.54 5.51
N HIS A 102 3.25 6.79 6.56
CA HIS A 102 3.64 5.39 6.44
C HIS A 102 2.58 4.51 5.74
N VAL A 103 1.30 4.79 5.96
CA VAL A 103 0.20 4.07 5.28
C VAL A 103 0.15 4.47 3.80
N ARG A 104 0.38 5.74 3.46
CA ARG A 104 0.49 6.17 2.05
C ARG A 104 1.66 5.46 1.35
N VAL A 105 2.82 5.34 2.00
CA VAL A 105 3.96 4.59 1.47
C VAL A 105 3.60 3.11 1.23
N PHE A 106 2.95 2.44 2.19
CA PHE A 106 2.48 1.07 2.01
C PHE A 106 1.48 0.95 0.85
N ALA A 107 0.52 1.86 0.76
CA ALA A 107 -0.48 1.89 -0.31
C ALA A 107 0.15 2.08 -1.68
N THR A 108 1.09 3.02 -1.81
CA THR A 108 1.81 3.28 -3.05
C THR A 108 2.63 2.09 -3.50
N LEU A 109 3.40 1.47 -2.59
CA LEU A 109 4.15 0.26 -2.90
C LEU A 109 3.22 -0.91 -3.27
N ALA A 110 2.10 -1.07 -2.55
CA ALA A 110 1.13 -2.13 -2.82
C ALA A 110 0.46 -1.97 -4.19
N GLY A 111 -0.01 -0.76 -4.53
CA GLY A 111 -0.64 -0.44 -5.81
C GLY A 111 0.30 -0.69 -6.98
N VAL A 112 1.53 -0.15 -6.91
CA VAL A 112 2.57 -0.42 -7.93
C VAL A 112 2.89 -1.91 -8.02
N ARG A 113 3.02 -2.60 -6.87
CA ARG A 113 3.31 -4.05 -6.83
C ARG A 113 2.25 -4.87 -7.52
N ILE A 114 0.97 -4.47 -7.48
CA ILE A 114 -0.12 -5.19 -8.17
C ILE A 114 -0.43 -4.63 -9.56
N GLY A 115 0.14 -3.48 -9.93
CA GLY A 115 0.08 -2.91 -11.28
C GLY A 115 -1.05 -1.89 -11.48
N LEU A 116 -1.54 -1.29 -10.39
CA LEU A 116 -2.45 -0.15 -10.47
C LEU A 116 -1.69 1.13 -10.75
N LEU A 117 -2.34 2.07 -11.45
CA LEU A 117 -1.91 3.47 -11.43
C LEU A 117 -2.21 4.05 -10.04
N VAL A 118 -1.18 4.43 -9.29
CA VAL A 118 -1.37 5.04 -7.97
C VAL A 118 -1.43 6.56 -8.10
N VAL A 119 -2.42 7.16 -7.45
CA VAL A 119 -2.57 8.59 -7.28
C VAL A 119 -2.54 8.90 -5.79
N ASP A 120 -1.36 9.27 -5.28
CA ASP A 120 -1.23 9.82 -3.92
C ASP A 120 -1.61 11.30 -3.98
N GLU A 121 -2.74 11.66 -3.38
CA GLU A 121 -3.28 13.02 -3.41
C GLU A 121 -2.28 14.06 -2.86
N ALA A 122 -1.45 13.67 -1.88
CA ALA A 122 -0.47 14.57 -1.28
C ALA A 122 0.60 15.02 -2.29
N THR A 123 0.91 14.20 -3.29
CA THR A 123 1.93 14.48 -4.32
C THR A 123 1.34 14.82 -5.69
N ALA A 124 0.19 14.26 -6.03
CA ALA A 124 -0.47 14.46 -7.33
C ALA A 124 -1.41 15.68 -7.32
N GLY A 125 -1.85 16.11 -6.15
CA GLY A 125 -2.88 17.13 -5.99
C GLY A 125 -4.31 16.60 -6.09
N PRO A 126 -5.29 17.34 -5.54
CA PRO A 126 -6.68 16.90 -5.44
C PRO A 126 -7.38 16.72 -6.80
N GLU A 127 -6.97 17.48 -7.82
CA GLU A 127 -7.55 17.39 -9.16
C GLU A 127 -7.24 16.06 -9.85
N ALA A 128 -6.05 15.50 -9.61
CA ALA A 128 -5.66 14.19 -10.13
C ALA A 128 -6.30 13.04 -9.32
N ALA A 129 -6.57 13.27 -8.04
CA ALA A 129 -7.11 12.28 -7.09
C ALA A 129 -8.64 12.07 -7.21
N VAL A 130 -9.31 12.66 -8.21
CA VAL A 130 -10.75 12.48 -8.41
C VAL A 130 -11.06 11.03 -8.75
N ALA A 131 -11.59 10.25 -7.81
CA ALA A 131 -11.95 8.84 -8.00
C ALA A 131 -13.12 8.66 -8.99
N ASP A 132 -13.12 7.52 -9.71
CA ASP A 132 -14.19 7.07 -10.60
C ASP A 132 -14.71 5.69 -10.19
N ALA A 133 -15.61 5.14 -11.01
CA ALA A 133 -16.22 3.83 -10.75
C ALA A 133 -15.22 2.65 -10.78
N GLU A 134 -14.04 2.81 -11.38
CA GLU A 134 -12.99 1.80 -11.50
C GLU A 134 -11.82 2.05 -10.52
N SER A 135 -12.02 2.96 -9.57
CA SER A 135 -11.03 3.32 -8.57
C SER A 135 -11.25 2.57 -7.26
N LEU A 136 -10.15 2.20 -6.62
CA LEU A 136 -10.12 1.95 -5.17
C LEU A 136 -9.55 3.20 -4.48
N THR A 137 -10.13 3.59 -3.36
CA THR A 137 -9.68 4.76 -2.58
C THR A 137 -9.33 4.35 -1.17
N ILE A 138 -8.08 4.59 -0.74
CA ILE A 138 -7.68 4.48 0.67
C ILE A 138 -7.82 5.86 1.31
N ARG A 139 -8.55 5.92 2.42
CA ARG A 139 -8.84 7.15 3.17
C ARG A 139 -8.97 6.88 4.67
N PRO A 140 -8.97 7.91 5.53
CA PRO A 140 -9.33 7.72 6.93
C PRO A 140 -10.73 7.12 7.08
N LEU A 141 -10.86 6.22 8.05
CA LEU A 141 -12.13 5.69 8.50
C LEU A 141 -12.86 6.80 9.26
N ARG A 142 -14.13 7.06 8.91
CA ARG A 142 -14.92 8.11 9.56
C ARG A 142 -15.59 7.57 10.82
N ASP A 143 -15.72 8.41 11.84
CA ASP A 143 -16.41 8.03 13.07
C ASP A 143 -17.87 7.62 12.79
N GLY A 144 -18.26 6.44 13.30
CA GLY A 144 -19.60 5.90 13.13
C GLY A 144 -19.93 5.40 11.72
N GLU A 145 -18.95 5.36 10.81
CA GLU A 145 -19.09 4.73 9.51
C GLU A 145 -19.18 3.21 9.68
N ASP A 146 -20.27 2.61 9.18
CA ASP A 146 -20.42 1.16 9.15
C ASP A 146 -19.59 0.61 7.98
N ALA A 147 -18.27 0.58 8.17
CA ALA A 147 -17.34 -0.07 7.26
C ALA A 147 -17.54 -1.58 7.39
N GLY A 148 -18.59 -2.06 6.73
CA GLY A 148 -19.22 -3.35 6.98
C GLY A 148 -18.22 -4.50 7.12
N ALA A 149 -18.56 -5.45 7.98
CA ALA A 149 -17.91 -6.76 7.98
C ALA A 149 -17.96 -7.30 6.55
N ALA A 150 -16.81 -7.58 5.93
CA ALA A 150 -16.75 -8.23 4.63
C ALA A 150 -17.70 -9.46 4.65
N GLY A 151 -18.89 -9.34 4.03
CA GLY A 151 -19.93 -10.36 3.88
C GLY A 151 -20.15 -11.39 5.02
N GLY A 152 -21.33 -11.34 5.65
CA GLY A 152 -22.08 -12.50 6.19
C GLY A 152 -21.32 -13.67 6.85
N SER A 153 -21.34 -13.73 8.18
CA SER A 153 -21.44 -14.97 8.99
C SER A 153 -20.41 -16.12 8.79
N ALA A 154 -19.18 -15.87 8.32
CA ALA A 154 -18.11 -16.91 8.29
C ALA A 154 -16.72 -16.42 8.76
N LEU A 155 -16.64 -15.23 9.36
CA LEU A 155 -15.38 -14.56 9.74
C LEU A 155 -15.06 -14.58 11.24
N GLN A 156 -15.41 -15.65 11.95
CA GLN A 156 -14.87 -15.93 13.29
C GLN A 156 -13.51 -16.65 13.19
N ASN A 157 -12.57 -16.08 12.44
CA ASN A 157 -11.26 -16.69 12.16
C ASN A 157 -10.13 -15.89 12.84
N PRO A 158 -8.97 -16.50 13.08
CA PRO A 158 -7.91 -15.94 13.93
C PRO A 158 -7.38 -14.62 13.36
N VAL A 159 -7.61 -13.56 14.12
CA VAL A 159 -7.02 -12.23 13.93
C VAL A 159 -5.56 -12.32 14.38
N ARG A 160 -4.61 -11.85 13.56
CA ARG A 160 -3.23 -11.68 14.04
C ARG A 160 -3.22 -10.69 15.22
N SER A 161 -2.54 -11.03 16.30
CA SER A 161 -2.40 -10.17 17.48
C SER A 161 -1.45 -8.98 17.26
N VAL A 162 -0.67 -9.01 16.18
CA VAL A 162 0.29 -7.97 15.84
C VAL A 162 -0.45 -6.77 15.23
N PRO A 163 -0.09 -5.51 15.58
CA PRO A 163 -0.64 -4.31 14.95
C PRO A 163 -0.51 -4.35 13.43
N SER A 164 -1.55 -3.90 12.72
CA SER A 164 -1.46 -3.81 11.26
C SER A 164 -0.65 -2.59 10.85
N HIS A 165 -0.64 -1.52 11.64
CA HIS A 165 -0.13 -0.20 11.28
C HIS A 165 -0.93 0.48 10.15
N LEU A 166 -2.19 0.07 9.96
CA LEU A 166 -3.18 0.70 9.10
C LEU A 166 -4.46 1.05 9.90
N GLU A 167 -4.34 1.15 11.23
CA GLU A 167 -5.44 1.51 12.13
C GLU A 167 -6.05 2.87 11.75
N GLY A 168 -7.38 2.97 11.83
CA GLY A 168 -8.10 4.20 11.48
C GLY A 168 -8.17 4.50 9.98
N THR A 169 -7.83 3.54 9.12
CA THR A 169 -7.97 3.69 7.66
C THR A 169 -8.97 2.70 7.07
N ALA A 170 -9.58 3.12 5.97
CA ALA A 170 -10.57 2.37 5.23
C ALA A 170 -10.20 2.34 3.75
N VAL A 171 -10.75 1.35 3.06
CA VAL A 171 -10.71 1.25 1.61
C VAL A 171 -12.13 1.27 1.06
N GLU A 172 -12.34 2.14 0.08
CA GLU A 172 -13.61 2.36 -0.60
C GLU A 172 -13.49 1.91 -2.06
N GLY A 173 -14.50 1.20 -2.55
CA GLY A 173 -14.54 0.72 -3.93
C GLY A 173 -15.82 -0.06 -4.21
N GLY A 174 -16.36 0.05 -5.42
CA GLY A 174 -17.61 -0.64 -5.80
C GLY A 174 -18.81 -0.25 -4.93
N GLY A 175 -18.83 0.99 -4.42
CA GLY A 175 -19.90 1.50 -3.54
C GLY A 175 -19.91 0.91 -2.13
N GLN A 176 -18.79 0.33 -1.68
CA GLN A 176 -18.64 -0.26 -0.34
C GLN A 176 -17.39 0.31 0.34
N VAL A 177 -17.47 0.46 1.66
CA VAL A 177 -16.36 0.89 2.53
C VAL A 177 -16.01 -0.26 3.45
N ARG A 178 -14.72 -0.54 3.61
CA ARG A 178 -14.24 -1.64 4.45
C ARG A 178 -13.06 -1.19 5.30
N ASP A 179 -13.05 -1.62 6.56
CA ASP A 179 -11.97 -1.38 7.52
C ASP A 179 -10.69 -2.10 7.08
N LEU A 180 -9.62 -1.33 6.86
CA LEU A 180 -8.37 -1.85 6.34
C LEU A 180 -7.54 -2.57 7.40
N ASP A 181 -7.56 -2.13 8.67
CA ASP A 181 -6.89 -2.81 9.78
C ASP A 181 -7.40 -4.24 9.93
N ARG A 182 -8.73 -4.40 9.88
CA ARG A 182 -9.36 -5.72 9.96
C ARG A 182 -8.96 -6.63 8.80
N LEU A 183 -8.93 -6.11 7.57
CA LEU A 183 -8.54 -6.86 6.39
C LEU A 183 -7.06 -7.27 6.42
N MET A 184 -6.19 -6.37 6.89
CA MET A 184 -4.75 -6.64 7.03
C MET A 184 -4.45 -7.72 8.06
N ARG A 185 -5.26 -7.81 9.13
CA ARG A 185 -5.13 -8.85 10.16
C ARG A 185 -5.74 -10.20 9.77
N ASP A 186 -6.49 -10.30 8.68
CA ASP A 186 -7.06 -11.55 8.19
C ASP A 186 -5.97 -12.47 7.65
N ALA A 187 -5.72 -13.59 8.34
CA ALA A 187 -4.69 -14.54 8.00
C ALA A 187 -4.86 -15.20 6.61
N ARG A 188 -6.07 -15.21 6.03
CA ARG A 188 -6.37 -15.88 4.75
C ARG A 188 -5.98 -15.05 3.53
N ILE A 189 -5.81 -13.74 3.69
CA ILE A 189 -5.34 -12.89 2.59
C ILE A 189 -3.93 -13.33 2.21
N VAL A 190 -3.76 -13.77 0.97
CA VAL A 190 -2.46 -14.16 0.43
C VAL A 190 -1.71 -12.88 0.01
N PRO A 191 -0.49 -12.63 0.52
CA PRO A 191 0.32 -11.49 0.07
C PRO A 191 0.53 -11.53 -1.45
N ALA A 192 0.47 -10.37 -2.09
CA ALA A 192 0.71 -10.27 -3.52
C ALA A 192 2.18 -10.59 -3.84
N PRO A 193 2.47 -11.53 -4.76
CA PRO A 193 3.82 -11.74 -5.25
C PRO A 193 4.29 -10.54 -6.08
N SER A 194 5.61 -10.37 -6.14
CA SER A 194 6.25 -9.48 -7.10
C SER A 194 6.06 -10.03 -8.51
N ARG A 195 5.98 -9.15 -9.52
CA ARG A 195 5.83 -9.52 -10.91
C ARG A 195 6.39 -8.42 -11.83
N PRO A 196 7.32 -8.76 -12.73
CA PRO A 196 7.76 -7.85 -13.78
C PRO A 196 6.61 -7.39 -14.67
N ARG A 197 6.60 -6.10 -14.99
CA ARG A 197 5.64 -5.44 -15.88
C ARG A 197 6.36 -4.56 -16.88
N ASP A 198 5.64 -4.18 -17.93
CA ASP A 198 6.14 -3.27 -18.94
C ASP A 198 6.55 -1.93 -18.30
N ALA A 199 7.80 -1.55 -18.52
CA ALA A 199 8.47 -0.38 -17.97
C ALA A 199 7.82 0.94 -18.37
N ASP A 200 7.15 0.95 -19.53
CA ASP A 200 6.60 2.16 -20.12
C ASP A 200 5.13 2.36 -19.74
N LEU A 201 4.51 1.40 -19.04
CA LEU A 201 3.19 1.58 -18.47
C LEU A 201 3.21 2.59 -17.31
N PRO A 202 2.19 3.45 -17.19
CA PRO A 202 2.08 4.37 -16.08
C PRO A 202 1.86 3.61 -14.76
N ALA A 203 2.53 4.06 -13.70
CA ALA A 203 2.47 3.42 -12.39
C ALA A 203 2.14 4.39 -11.25
N LEU A 204 2.52 5.66 -11.40
CA LEU A 204 2.27 6.74 -10.45
C LEU A 204 1.73 7.97 -11.17
N VAL A 205 1.06 8.85 -10.44
CA VAL A 205 0.83 10.24 -10.86
C VAL A 205 1.61 11.15 -9.90
N LEU A 206 2.52 11.96 -10.44
CA LEU A 206 3.33 12.92 -9.68
C LEU A 206 3.11 14.30 -10.28
N ASP A 207 2.86 15.31 -9.44
CA ASP A 207 2.58 16.69 -9.87
C ASP A 207 1.47 16.76 -10.94
N GLY A 208 0.47 15.88 -10.84
CA GLY A 208 -0.66 15.76 -11.77
C GLY A 208 -0.39 14.96 -13.04
N GLU A 209 0.83 14.50 -13.28
CA GLU A 209 1.23 13.83 -14.52
C GLU A 209 1.54 12.33 -14.32
N PRO A 210 1.08 11.44 -15.21
CA PRO A 210 1.44 10.02 -15.16
C PRO A 210 2.94 9.79 -15.38
N VAL A 211 3.54 8.99 -14.50
CA VAL A 211 4.94 8.59 -14.55
C VAL A 211 5.03 7.11 -14.85
N ALA A 212 5.87 6.77 -15.83
CA ALA A 212 6.13 5.40 -16.25
C ALA A 212 6.77 4.56 -15.12
N LEU A 213 6.49 3.26 -15.08
CA LEU A 213 6.96 2.34 -14.05
C LEU A 213 8.48 2.35 -13.86
N ALA A 214 9.25 2.44 -14.94
CA ALA A 214 10.70 2.54 -14.83
C ALA A 214 11.21 3.85 -14.21
N ALA A 215 10.48 4.95 -14.36
CA ALA A 215 10.81 6.23 -13.74
C ALA A 215 10.29 6.33 -12.29
N ALA A 216 9.23 5.57 -11.96
CA ALA A 216 8.65 5.53 -10.61
C ALA A 216 9.64 5.00 -9.55
N ALA A 217 10.63 4.18 -9.93
CA ALA A 217 11.57 3.56 -8.98
C ALA A 217 12.29 4.56 -8.08
N ALA A 218 12.78 5.68 -8.64
CA ALA A 218 13.48 6.71 -7.87
C ALA A 218 12.57 7.42 -6.86
N HIS A 219 11.30 7.63 -7.22
CA HIS A 219 10.32 8.20 -6.30
C HIS A 219 10.00 7.22 -5.16
N LEU A 220 9.78 5.94 -5.47
CA LEU A 220 9.52 4.90 -4.47
C LEU A 220 10.69 4.73 -3.50
N GLU A 221 11.93 4.85 -3.98
CA GLU A 221 13.12 4.85 -3.12
C GLU A 221 13.14 6.07 -2.18
N GLY A 222 12.78 7.25 -2.67
CA GLY A 222 12.66 8.47 -1.86
C GLY A 222 11.62 8.35 -0.73
N LEU A 223 10.49 7.69 -1.00
CA LEU A 223 9.45 7.42 0.02
C LEU A 223 9.96 6.54 1.18
N LEU A 224 10.92 5.65 0.91
CA LEU A 224 11.53 4.74 1.88
C LEU A 224 12.71 5.36 2.64
N HIS A 225 13.01 6.64 2.43
CA HIS A 225 14.09 7.34 3.14
C HIS A 225 13.67 8.74 3.59
N ALA A 226 12.37 9.04 3.57
CA ALA A 226 11.85 10.28 4.11
C ALA A 226 11.89 10.22 5.65
N ASP A 227 12.60 11.18 6.26
CA ASP A 227 12.76 11.35 7.71
C ASP A 227 11.49 11.86 8.42
#